data_AF-A0A6A4HMC7-F1
#
_entry.id   AF-A0A6A4HMC7-F1
#
_cell.length_a   1.000
_cell.length_b   1.000
_cell.length_c   1.000
_cell.angle_alpha   90.00
_cell.angle_beta   90.00
_cell.angle_gamma   90.00
#
_symmetry.space_group_name_H-M   'P 1'
#
loop_
_entity.id
_entity.type
_entity.pdbx_description
1 polymer ?
#
loop_
_entity_poly.entity_id
_entity_poly.type
_entity_poly.pdbx_seq_one_letter_code
_entity_poly.pdbx_strand_id
1 'polypeptide(L)'
;MISLYRFYIARKFGHTFFHPTTSLSRVDQSRYYDDTAISASAAEDRSQWSCVVQLLSKISRLASFTFDYPEQMPITLLDALHEHHPSAHLHIRNWRRSSTSNPVVDPAEEALANSPCLRSLHGHFITGGPDVDFRNEAFDRIAKLAPNLEDISRTSRFQGGCVYYAFTAAEIQKRAREAQKFAVEAPRRKAIKSLRMDFANADTLTDLGSYMDLGQLTSLGNIVLARNFFHLAVEDQTYKLSSLKHLDLKLTPGGSSRDYAVTESAFTHFLVEGCGALEAFSIVLETSRPWGPILSTILLHHGFSSSTSYLSIKWNHTRKGVKRALLTLDEVSESLIIVQACPILGLILTGQSRGKTKVHTTPSYVSFRIFVN
;
A
#
# COMPACT_ATOMS: atom_id res chain seq x y z
N MET A 1 16.60 7.87 33.92
CA MET A 1 16.93 7.57 32.51
C MET A 1 15.99 6.44 32.07
N ILE A 2 15.05 6.70 31.15
CA ILE A 2 14.05 5.71 30.72
C ILE A 2 14.59 5.04 29.46
N SER A 3 15.04 3.78 29.56
CA SER A 3 15.44 2.99 28.39
C SER A 3 14.18 2.44 27.71
N LEU A 4 13.97 2.79 26.44
CA LEU A 4 12.91 2.26 25.58
C LEU A 4 13.51 1.20 24.65
N TYR A 5 12.98 -0.02 24.71
CA TYR A 5 13.43 -1.12 23.86
C TYR A 5 12.55 -1.26 22.62
N ARG A 6 13.19 -1.60 21.48
CA ARG A 6 12.53 -2.02 20.24
C ARG A 6 12.97 -3.44 19.91
N PHE A 7 12.02 -4.33 19.69
CA PHE A 7 12.30 -5.72 19.37
C PHE A 7 11.81 -6.07 17.96
N TYR A 8 12.66 -6.75 17.19
CA TYR A 8 12.40 -7.10 15.80
C TYR A 8 12.68 -8.59 15.58
N ILE A 9 11.65 -9.33 15.19
CA ILE A 9 11.77 -10.72 14.75
C ILE A 9 11.72 -10.74 13.24
N ALA A 10 12.82 -11.15 12.62
CA ALA A 10 12.84 -11.50 11.22
C ALA A 10 13.65 -12.77 10.99
N ARG A 11 13.23 -13.54 10.00
CA ARG A 11 14.06 -14.63 9.48
C ARG A 11 15.20 -14.00 8.68
N LYS A 12 16.44 -14.38 8.98
CA LYS A 12 17.61 -14.02 8.16
C LYS A 12 17.46 -14.73 6.81
N PHE A 13 16.89 -14.05 5.82
CA PHE A 13 16.98 -14.50 4.44
C PHE A 13 18.42 -14.25 3.98
N GLY A 14 19.14 -15.31 3.58
CA GLY A 14 20.33 -15.12 2.79
C GLY A 14 19.94 -14.33 1.55
N HIS A 15 20.48 -13.13 1.39
CA HIS A 15 20.25 -12.29 0.21
C HIS A 15 20.83 -13.00 -1.02
N THR A 16 20.07 -13.90 -1.64
CA THR A 16 20.25 -14.19 -3.06
C THR A 16 19.59 -13.07 -3.83
N PHE A 17 20.43 -12.16 -4.34
CA PHE A 17 20.01 -11.17 -5.33
C PHE A 17 19.44 -11.91 -6.54
N PHE A 18 18.11 -11.86 -6.70
CA PHE A 18 17.45 -12.31 -7.92
C PHE A 18 17.56 -11.19 -8.95
N HIS A 19 18.48 -11.35 -9.90
CA HIS A 19 18.41 -10.66 -11.19
C HIS A 19 17.38 -11.38 -12.07
N PRO A 20 16.27 -10.72 -12.48
CA PRO A 20 15.29 -11.33 -13.35
C PRO A 20 15.76 -11.24 -14.81
N THR A 21 16.76 -12.04 -15.18
CA THR A 21 17.19 -12.20 -16.57
C THR A 21 17.59 -13.64 -16.85
N THR A 22 16.70 -14.59 -16.57
CA THR A 22 16.71 -15.87 -17.27
C THR A 22 15.31 -16.47 -17.15
N SER A 23 14.72 -16.86 -18.28
CA SER A 23 13.51 -17.67 -18.33
C SER A 23 13.78 -19.00 -17.62
N LEU A 24 13.44 -19.08 -16.33
CA LEU A 24 13.46 -20.32 -15.59
C LEU A 24 12.39 -21.25 -16.16
N SER A 25 12.80 -22.45 -16.50
CA SER A 25 11.92 -23.51 -16.98
C SER A 25 10.87 -23.85 -15.92
N ARG A 26 9.69 -24.25 -16.41
CA ARG A 26 8.40 -24.46 -15.75
C ARG A 26 8.39 -25.40 -14.52
N VAL A 27 9.53 -25.97 -14.12
CA VAL A 27 9.61 -27.05 -13.13
C VAL A 27 10.02 -26.55 -11.73
N ASP A 28 10.69 -25.40 -11.59
CA ASP A 28 11.19 -24.96 -10.26
C ASP A 28 10.28 -23.97 -9.51
N GLN A 29 9.33 -23.29 -10.16
CA GLN A 29 8.36 -22.42 -9.45
C GLN A 29 7.22 -23.20 -8.77
N SER A 30 6.99 -24.46 -9.17
CA SER A 30 5.95 -25.33 -8.59
C SER A 30 6.32 -25.83 -7.19
N ARG A 31 7.60 -25.83 -6.81
CA ARG A 31 8.04 -26.33 -5.50
C ARG A 31 7.91 -25.30 -4.37
N TYR A 32 7.55 -24.05 -4.68
CA TYR A 32 7.42 -22.98 -3.69
C TYR A 32 5.99 -22.81 -3.14
N TYR A 33 5.00 -23.49 -3.74
CA TYR A 33 3.59 -23.51 -3.30
C TYR A 33 2.95 -24.88 -3.56
N ASP A 34 3.65 -25.96 -3.21
CA ASP A 34 2.96 -27.23 -3.04
C ASP A 34 2.21 -27.16 -1.71
N ASP A 35 0.93 -26.78 -1.81
CA ASP A 35 -0.09 -26.76 -0.77
C ASP A 35 -0.42 -28.22 -0.37
N THR A 36 0.63 -28.97 0.01
CA THR A 36 0.46 -30.13 0.85
C THR A 36 -0.11 -29.57 2.13
N ALA A 37 -1.42 -29.76 2.29
CA ALA A 37 -2.13 -29.60 3.54
C ALA A 37 -1.24 -30.18 4.65
N ILE A 38 -0.53 -29.31 5.36
CA ILE A 38 0.10 -29.64 6.61
C ILE A 38 -1.07 -30.00 7.49
N SER A 39 -1.28 -31.30 7.61
CA SER A 39 -2.28 -31.95 8.45
C SER A 39 -2.50 -31.12 9.71
N ALA A 40 -3.70 -30.57 9.82
CA ALA A 40 -4.19 -29.86 10.99
C ALA A 40 -4.21 -30.81 12.19
N SER A 41 -3.06 -30.96 12.84
CA SER A 41 -2.88 -31.42 14.23
C SER A 41 -1.41 -31.35 14.68
N ALA A 42 -0.52 -30.65 13.97
CA ALA A 42 0.72 -30.21 14.58
C ALA A 42 0.35 -29.19 15.65
N ALA A 43 0.15 -29.68 16.89
CA ALA A 43 0.11 -28.84 18.08
C ALA A 43 1.23 -27.81 17.90
N GLU A 44 0.88 -26.52 17.86
CA GLU A 44 1.85 -25.44 17.75
C GLU A 44 3.03 -25.83 18.64
N ASP A 45 4.20 -26.02 18.03
CA ASP A 45 5.37 -26.44 18.78
C ASP A 45 5.75 -25.29 19.69
N ARG A 46 5.12 -25.25 20.88
CA ARG A 46 5.28 -24.21 21.89
C ARG A 46 6.75 -24.01 22.24
N SER A 47 7.58 -25.01 21.97
CA SER A 47 9.03 -24.94 22.17
C SER A 47 9.69 -23.89 21.28
N GLN A 48 9.26 -23.68 20.03
CA GLN A 48 9.91 -22.78 19.08
C GLN A 48 9.92 -21.32 19.55
N TRP A 49 8.85 -20.88 20.21
CA TRP A 49 8.68 -19.49 20.65
C TRP A 49 9.00 -19.27 22.12
N SER A 50 9.33 -20.34 22.86
CA SER A 50 9.58 -20.31 24.30
C SER A 50 10.66 -19.31 24.71
N CYS A 51 11.78 -19.23 23.98
CA CYS A 51 12.84 -18.27 24.24
C CYS A 51 12.38 -16.81 24.08
N VAL A 52 11.51 -16.53 23.10
CA VAL A 52 10.98 -15.18 22.87
C VAL A 52 9.98 -14.82 23.96
N VAL A 53 9.11 -15.75 24.34
CA VAL A 53 8.16 -15.58 25.46
C VAL A 53 8.91 -15.29 26.76
N GLN A 54 9.95 -16.07 27.07
CA GLN A 54 10.81 -15.84 28.24
C GLN A 54 11.57 -14.51 28.18
N LEU A 55 11.92 -14.03 26.99
CA LEU A 55 12.53 -12.73 26.83
C LEU A 55 11.53 -11.60 27.08
N LEU A 56 10.31 -11.72 26.54
CA LEU A 56 9.22 -10.78 26.79
C LEU A 56 8.92 -10.66 28.28
N SER A 57 8.93 -11.75 29.05
CA SER A 57 8.69 -11.70 30.49
C SER A 57 9.81 -11.01 31.30
N LYS A 58 11.03 -10.94 30.76
CA LYS A 58 12.20 -10.35 31.45
C LYS A 58 12.47 -8.89 31.06
N ILE A 59 12.11 -8.49 29.85
CA ILE A 59 12.26 -7.09 29.43
C ILE A 59 11.27 -6.26 30.23
N SER A 60 11.71 -5.12 30.75
CA SER A 60 10.80 -4.11 31.30
C SER A 60 10.55 -3.05 30.23
N ARG A 61 9.27 -2.68 30.03
CA ARG A 61 8.86 -1.53 29.20
C ARG A 61 9.20 -1.66 27.71
N LEU A 62 8.73 -2.72 27.06
CA LEU A 62 8.82 -2.83 25.61
C LEU A 62 7.95 -1.74 24.96
N ALA A 63 8.55 -0.88 24.13
CA ALA A 63 7.82 0.18 23.46
C ALA A 63 7.16 -0.32 22.17
N SER A 64 7.87 -1.16 21.43
CA SER A 64 7.44 -1.65 20.12
C SER A 64 7.98 -3.04 19.85
N PHE A 65 7.11 -3.88 19.30
CA PHE A 65 7.36 -5.25 18.87
C PHE A 65 6.98 -5.40 17.41
N THR A 66 7.92 -5.79 16.56
CA THR A 66 7.67 -6.04 15.15
C THR A 66 7.81 -7.52 14.83
N PHE A 67 6.72 -8.10 14.31
CA PHE A 67 6.67 -9.47 13.80
C PHE A 67 6.76 -9.46 12.27
N ASP A 68 7.89 -9.93 11.77
CA ASP A 68 8.22 -9.98 10.34
C ASP A 68 8.69 -11.39 9.95
N TYR A 69 7.78 -12.35 10.14
CA TYR A 69 8.03 -13.76 9.91
C TYR A 69 7.07 -14.31 8.83
N PRO A 70 7.48 -15.27 7.99
CA PRO A 70 6.64 -15.78 6.89
C PRO A 70 5.51 -16.74 7.31
N GLU A 71 5.19 -16.81 8.60
CA GLU A 71 4.12 -17.64 9.16
C GLU A 71 3.14 -16.76 9.94
N GLN A 72 1.97 -17.30 10.29
CA GLN A 72 1.01 -16.60 11.16
C GLN A 72 1.66 -16.32 12.52
N MET A 73 1.34 -15.16 13.12
CA MET A 73 1.82 -14.86 14.46
C MET A 73 1.23 -15.86 15.46
N PRO A 74 2.06 -16.59 16.22
CA PRO A 74 1.56 -17.56 17.20
C PRO A 74 0.76 -16.88 18.30
N ILE A 75 -0.35 -17.49 18.72
CA ILE A 75 -1.19 -16.93 19.80
C ILE A 75 -0.42 -16.81 21.11
N THR A 76 0.44 -17.79 21.42
CA THR A 76 1.30 -17.78 22.62
C THR A 76 2.22 -16.56 22.71
N LEU A 77 2.67 -16.06 21.56
CA LEU A 77 3.51 -14.86 21.49
C LEU A 77 2.69 -13.59 21.66
N LEU A 78 1.47 -13.58 21.15
CA LEU A 78 0.52 -12.48 21.31
C LEU A 78 0.06 -12.37 22.77
N ASP A 79 -0.27 -13.48 23.41
CA ASP A 79 -0.66 -13.56 24.82
C ASP A 79 0.46 -13.06 25.73
N ALA A 80 1.70 -13.51 25.51
CA ALA A 80 2.85 -13.04 26.28
C ALA A 80 3.10 -11.53 26.11
N LEU A 81 2.83 -10.99 24.92
CA LEU A 81 2.92 -9.55 24.67
C LEU A 81 1.82 -8.79 25.44
N HIS A 82 0.58 -9.29 25.44
CA HIS A 82 -0.53 -8.70 26.18
C HIS A 82 -0.31 -8.75 27.69
N GLU A 83 0.21 -9.87 28.20
CA GLU A 83 0.45 -10.09 29.63
C GLU A 83 1.57 -9.18 30.15
N HIS A 84 2.72 -9.17 29.48
CA HIS A 84 3.91 -8.49 29.99
C HIS A 84 4.05 -7.05 29.48
N HIS A 85 3.45 -6.71 28.34
CA HIS A 85 3.61 -5.41 27.69
C HIS A 85 2.30 -4.88 27.05
N PRO A 86 1.21 -4.70 27.83
CA PRO A 86 -0.09 -4.28 27.29
C PRO A 86 -0.05 -2.90 26.59
N SER A 87 0.94 -2.06 26.88
CA SER A 87 1.14 -0.75 26.23
C SER A 87 2.06 -0.78 25.00
N ALA A 88 2.66 -1.94 24.66
CA ALA A 88 3.56 -2.02 23.53
C ALA A 88 2.83 -1.86 22.19
N HIS A 89 3.53 -1.30 21.21
CA HIS A 89 3.06 -1.19 19.84
C HIS A 89 3.45 -2.43 19.03
N LEU A 90 2.46 -3.25 18.67
CA LEU A 90 2.62 -4.42 17.82
C LEU A 90 2.53 -4.01 16.34
N HIS A 91 3.54 -4.41 15.56
CA HIS A 91 3.61 -4.20 14.12
C HIS A 91 3.73 -5.55 13.41
N ILE A 92 2.75 -5.90 12.57
CA ILE A 92 2.80 -7.10 11.72
C ILE A 92 3.21 -6.69 10.30
N ARG A 93 4.37 -7.14 9.84
CA ARG A 93 4.94 -6.77 8.53
C ARG A 93 4.62 -7.75 7.40
N ASN A 94 4.32 -8.99 7.75
CA ASN A 94 4.00 -10.06 6.80
C ASN A 94 2.87 -10.92 7.37
N TRP A 95 1.68 -10.33 7.46
CA TRP A 95 0.51 -11.04 7.94
C TRP A 95 0.21 -12.23 7.05
N ARG A 96 0.00 -13.38 7.70
CA ARG A 96 -0.27 -14.66 7.08
C ARG A 96 -1.39 -15.34 7.86
N ARG A 97 -2.15 -16.12 7.11
CA ARG A 97 -3.21 -16.99 7.61
C ARG A 97 -2.72 -18.43 7.53
N SER A 98 -3.08 -19.24 8.53
CA SER A 98 -2.81 -20.68 8.56
C SER A 98 -3.40 -21.40 7.34
N SER A 99 -4.65 -21.08 6.97
CA SER A 99 -5.35 -21.64 5.82
C SER A 99 -5.96 -20.55 4.93
N THR A 100 -5.61 -20.54 3.64
CA THR A 100 -6.13 -19.57 2.67
C THR A 100 -7.61 -19.79 2.36
N SER A 101 -8.06 -21.05 2.27
CA SER A 101 -9.38 -21.43 1.77
C SER A 101 -10.41 -21.76 2.85
N ASN A 102 -10.00 -21.91 4.12
CA ASN A 102 -10.94 -22.22 5.20
C ASN A 102 -11.82 -21.00 5.53
N PRO A 103 -13.15 -21.04 5.43
CA PRO A 103 -13.99 -19.89 5.74
C PRO A 103 -14.29 -19.75 7.25
N VAL A 104 -13.69 -20.58 8.10
CA VAL A 104 -13.79 -20.48 9.57
C VAL A 104 -12.75 -19.49 10.09
N VAL A 105 -13.16 -18.59 10.99
CA VAL A 105 -12.28 -17.62 11.64
C VAL A 105 -11.29 -18.36 12.53
N ASP A 106 -10.00 -18.08 12.34
CA ASP A 106 -8.93 -18.71 13.11
C ASP A 106 -8.79 -17.99 14.47
N PRO A 107 -8.62 -18.72 15.60
CA PRO A 107 -8.51 -18.09 16.92
C PRO A 107 -7.39 -17.06 17.04
N ALA A 108 -6.27 -17.24 16.34
CA ALA A 108 -5.18 -16.26 16.34
C ALA A 108 -5.53 -15.00 15.52
N GLU A 109 -6.36 -15.13 14.47
CA GLU A 109 -6.92 -13.97 13.76
C GLU A 109 -7.86 -13.17 14.67
N GLU A 110 -8.72 -13.86 15.42
CA GLU A 110 -9.65 -13.22 16.36
C GLU A 110 -8.91 -12.55 17.53
N ALA A 111 -7.89 -13.20 18.08
CA ALA A 111 -7.05 -12.60 19.11
C ALA A 111 -6.31 -11.36 18.58
N LEU A 112 -5.77 -11.43 17.35
CA LEU A 112 -5.10 -10.30 16.72
C LEU A 112 -6.07 -9.15 16.42
N ALA A 113 -7.30 -9.46 15.96
CA ALA A 113 -8.37 -8.50 15.70
C ALA A 113 -8.80 -7.73 16.94
N ASN A 114 -8.68 -8.33 18.13
CA ASN A 114 -9.02 -7.69 19.40
C ASN A 114 -7.80 -7.15 20.17
N SER A 115 -6.59 -7.29 19.61
CA SER A 115 -5.34 -6.90 20.28
C SER A 115 -5.28 -5.38 20.53
N PRO A 116 -5.15 -4.93 21.80
CA PRO A 116 -4.97 -3.51 22.11
C PRO A 116 -3.60 -2.97 21.67
N CYS A 117 -2.63 -3.87 21.46
CA CYS A 117 -1.26 -3.54 21.06
C CYS A 117 -1.13 -3.29 19.56
N LEU A 118 -2.03 -3.81 18.71
CA LEU A 118 -1.87 -3.75 17.25
C LEU A 118 -1.90 -2.28 16.75
N ARG A 119 -0.81 -1.85 16.10
CA ARG A 119 -0.65 -0.51 15.50
C ARG A 119 -0.50 -0.55 13.99
N SER A 120 0.17 -1.55 13.44
CA SER A 120 0.28 -1.69 11.98
C SER A 120 0.05 -3.11 11.51
N LEU A 121 -0.65 -3.24 10.38
CA LEU A 121 -0.96 -4.53 9.75
C LEU A 121 -0.61 -4.48 8.27
N HIS A 122 0.32 -5.34 7.84
CA HIS A 122 0.74 -5.45 6.45
C HIS A 122 0.53 -6.87 5.93
N GLY A 123 -0.29 -7.02 4.89
CA GLY A 123 -0.51 -8.28 4.18
C GLY A 123 0.04 -8.22 2.75
N HIS A 124 0.52 -9.36 2.27
CA HIS A 124 0.88 -9.58 0.86
C HIS A 124 0.05 -10.73 0.28
N PHE A 125 -0.81 -10.41 -0.68
CA PHE A 125 -1.81 -11.31 -1.23
C PHE A 125 -1.41 -11.80 -2.64
N ILE A 126 -1.93 -12.97 -3.00
CA ILE A 126 -1.82 -13.48 -4.37
C ILE A 126 -3.22 -13.46 -4.95
N THR A 127 -3.41 -12.78 -6.07
CA THR A 127 -4.72 -12.64 -6.73
C THR A 127 -4.73 -13.39 -8.06
N GLY A 128 -5.92 -13.77 -8.53
CA GLY A 128 -6.09 -14.43 -9.84
C GLY A 128 -5.77 -15.91 -9.87
N GLY A 129 -5.63 -16.57 -8.72
CA GLY A 129 -5.57 -18.03 -8.63
C GLY A 129 -6.95 -18.69 -8.81
N PRO A 130 -6.98 -19.99 -9.14
CA PRO A 130 -8.23 -20.77 -9.21
C PRO A 130 -8.81 -21.05 -7.82
N ASP A 131 -7.95 -21.07 -6.79
CA ASP A 131 -8.32 -21.44 -5.44
C ASP A 131 -9.06 -20.30 -4.73
N VAL A 132 -10.03 -20.69 -3.90
CA VAL A 132 -10.73 -19.76 -3.03
C VAL A 132 -9.74 -19.25 -1.97
N ASP A 133 -9.64 -17.93 -1.89
CA ASP A 133 -8.73 -17.26 -0.96
C ASP A 133 -9.50 -16.22 -0.14
N PHE A 134 -9.65 -16.52 1.16
CA PHE A 134 -10.32 -15.68 2.15
C PHE A 134 -9.36 -14.82 2.97
N ARG A 135 -8.07 -14.76 2.58
CA ARG A 135 -7.08 -13.94 3.29
C ARG A 135 -7.46 -12.46 3.31
N ASN A 136 -8.06 -11.96 2.24
CA ASN A 136 -8.50 -10.57 2.17
C ASN A 136 -9.61 -10.28 3.17
N GLU A 137 -10.61 -11.14 3.23
CA GLU A 137 -11.76 -11.05 4.11
C GLU A 137 -11.34 -11.14 5.58
N ALA A 138 -10.42 -12.07 5.91
CA ALA A 138 -9.84 -12.18 7.25
C ALA A 138 -9.01 -10.95 7.63
N PHE A 139 -8.18 -10.44 6.70
CA PHE A 139 -7.41 -9.22 6.91
C PHE A 139 -8.30 -8.01 7.17
N ASP A 140 -9.36 -7.85 6.36
CA ASP A 140 -10.31 -6.74 6.48
C ASP A 140 -11.08 -6.83 7.80
N ARG A 141 -11.43 -8.04 8.28
CA ARG A 141 -12.00 -8.25 9.62
C ARG A 141 -11.07 -7.77 10.74
N ILE A 142 -9.78 -8.15 10.69
CA ILE A 142 -8.77 -7.68 11.67
C ILE A 142 -8.68 -6.15 11.61
N ALA A 143 -8.59 -5.59 10.40
CA ALA A 143 -8.49 -4.14 10.19
C ALA A 143 -9.70 -3.39 10.74
N LYS A 144 -10.93 -3.94 10.61
CA LYS A 144 -12.18 -3.36 11.13
C LYS A 144 -12.31 -3.46 12.64
N LEU A 145 -11.82 -4.52 13.26
CA LEU A 145 -11.99 -4.77 14.70
C LEU A 145 -10.86 -4.21 15.58
N ALA A 146 -9.63 -4.11 15.05
CA ALA A 146 -8.46 -3.71 15.85
C ALA A 146 -8.63 -2.29 16.45
N PRO A 147 -8.59 -2.10 17.77
CA PRO A 147 -9.00 -0.85 18.42
C PRO A 147 -8.07 0.32 18.12
N ASN A 148 -6.77 0.06 17.96
CA ASN A 148 -5.72 1.08 17.92
C ASN A 148 -4.88 0.99 16.64
N LEU A 149 -5.41 0.39 15.58
CA LEU A 149 -4.69 0.29 14.31
C LEU A 149 -4.50 1.71 13.72
N GLU A 150 -3.30 2.01 13.25
CA GLU A 150 -2.89 3.31 12.70
C GLU A 150 -2.35 3.19 11.25
N ASP A 151 -1.76 2.05 10.88
CA ASP A 151 -1.19 1.82 9.56
C ASP A 151 -1.71 0.51 8.94
N ILE A 152 -2.20 0.60 7.69
CA ILE A 152 -2.64 -0.55 6.90
C ILE A 152 -1.84 -0.61 5.60
N SER A 153 -1.34 -1.79 5.28
CA SER A 153 -0.74 -2.06 3.97
C SER A 153 -1.30 -3.37 3.40
N ARG A 154 -1.89 -3.30 2.22
CA ARG A 154 -2.51 -4.43 1.50
C ARG A 154 -1.92 -4.49 0.11
N THR A 155 -0.80 -5.18 -0.03
CA THR A 155 -0.17 -5.37 -1.34
C THR A 155 -0.54 -6.72 -1.89
N SER A 156 -0.49 -6.84 -3.19
CA SER A 156 -0.86 -8.05 -3.90
C SER A 156 0.00 -8.19 -5.13
N ARG A 157 0.15 -9.43 -5.55
CA ARG A 157 0.68 -9.77 -6.85
C ARG A 157 -0.34 -10.65 -7.54
N PHE A 158 -0.54 -10.38 -8.82
CA PHE A 158 -1.25 -11.31 -9.66
C PHE A 158 -0.41 -12.59 -9.78
N GLN A 159 -1.01 -13.77 -9.60
CA GLN A 159 -0.30 -15.06 -9.66
C GLN A 159 0.38 -15.28 -11.02
N GLY A 160 -0.02 -14.52 -12.05
CA GLY A 160 0.67 -14.46 -13.32
C GLY A 160 0.29 -15.62 -14.25
N GLY A 161 0.41 -15.35 -15.55
CA GLY A 161 0.15 -16.32 -16.61
C GLY A 161 -0.84 -15.81 -17.64
N CYS A 162 -0.88 -16.49 -18.80
CA CYS A 162 -1.89 -16.27 -19.83
C CYS A 162 -3.22 -17.00 -19.53
N VAL A 163 -3.36 -17.56 -18.32
CA VAL A 163 -4.53 -18.35 -17.92
C VAL A 163 -5.43 -17.47 -17.07
N TYR A 164 -6.62 -17.19 -17.59
CA TYR A 164 -7.68 -16.53 -16.86
C TYR A 164 -8.63 -17.60 -16.33
N TYR A 165 -8.79 -17.67 -15.01
CA TYR A 165 -9.80 -18.55 -14.40
C TYR A 165 -11.13 -17.81 -14.36
N ALA A 166 -12.09 -18.32 -15.11
CA ALA A 166 -13.48 -17.85 -15.05
C ALA A 166 -14.23 -18.70 -14.00
N PHE A 167 -14.86 -18.02 -13.04
CA PHE A 167 -15.74 -18.66 -12.08
C PHE A 167 -17.18 -18.69 -12.61
N THR A 168 -17.88 -19.79 -12.35
CA THR A 168 -19.33 -19.89 -12.59
C THR A 168 -20.09 -18.97 -11.64
N ALA A 169 -21.32 -18.58 -12.02
CA ALA A 169 -22.19 -17.77 -11.14
C ALA A 169 -22.45 -18.47 -9.78
N ALA A 170 -22.55 -19.80 -9.78
CA ALA A 170 -22.73 -20.58 -8.56
C ALA A 170 -21.50 -20.52 -7.63
N GLU A 171 -20.29 -20.59 -8.18
CA GLU A 171 -19.04 -20.45 -7.40
C GLU A 171 -18.89 -19.04 -6.85
N ILE A 172 -19.18 -18.02 -7.65
CA ILE A 172 -19.18 -16.61 -7.19
C ILE A 172 -20.16 -16.44 -6.03
N GLN A 173 -21.38 -16.98 -6.15
CA GLN A 173 -22.37 -16.88 -5.09
C GLN A 173 -21.96 -17.66 -3.83
N LYS A 174 -21.41 -18.87 -3.99
CA LYS A 174 -20.89 -19.65 -2.87
C LYS A 174 -19.80 -18.89 -2.13
N ARG A 175 -18.83 -18.35 -2.88
CA ARG A 175 -17.75 -17.52 -2.32
C ARG A 175 -18.30 -16.31 -1.59
N ALA A 176 -19.28 -15.60 -2.14
CA ALA A 176 -19.90 -14.46 -1.48
C ALA A 176 -20.55 -14.84 -0.14
N ARG A 177 -21.26 -15.99 -0.07
CA ARG A 177 -21.85 -16.49 1.18
C ARG A 177 -20.77 -16.87 2.21
N GLU A 178 -19.66 -17.45 1.77
CA GLU A 178 -18.55 -17.81 2.66
C GLU A 178 -17.80 -16.56 3.15
N ALA A 179 -17.57 -15.59 2.27
CA ALA A 179 -16.99 -14.28 2.62
C ALA A 179 -17.84 -13.54 3.67
N GLN A 180 -19.17 -13.68 3.64
CA GLN A 180 -20.06 -13.08 4.63
C GLN A 180 -19.78 -13.53 6.06
N LYS A 181 -19.14 -14.70 6.28
CA LYS A 181 -18.74 -15.15 7.62
C LYS A 181 -17.67 -14.27 8.27
N PHE A 182 -16.93 -13.51 7.46
CA PHE A 182 -15.96 -12.53 7.93
C PHE A 182 -16.56 -11.14 8.15
N ALA A 183 -17.84 -10.93 7.80
CA ALA A 183 -18.50 -9.66 7.96
C ALA A 183 -18.44 -9.20 9.43
N VAL A 184 -18.27 -7.90 9.60
CA VAL A 184 -18.21 -7.24 10.90
C VAL A 184 -19.42 -6.35 11.03
N GLU A 185 -20.33 -6.69 11.94
CA GLU A 185 -21.58 -5.96 12.15
C GLU A 185 -21.35 -4.55 12.72
N ALA A 186 -20.40 -4.43 13.65
CA ALA A 186 -20.07 -3.19 14.33
C ALA A 186 -18.57 -2.90 14.18
N PRO A 187 -18.12 -2.33 13.04
CA PRO A 187 -16.74 -1.95 12.87
C PRO A 187 -16.36 -0.85 13.86
N ARG A 188 -15.10 -0.86 14.32
CA ARG A 188 -14.60 0.22 15.19
C ARG A 188 -14.08 1.35 14.32
N ARG A 189 -14.64 2.55 14.46
CA ARG A 189 -14.11 3.74 13.78
C ARG A 189 -12.75 4.11 14.38
N LYS A 190 -11.74 4.29 13.54
CA LYS A 190 -10.36 4.62 13.97
C LYS A 190 -9.66 5.63 13.07
N ALA A 191 -8.64 6.27 13.61
CA ALA A 191 -7.81 7.24 12.89
C ALA A 191 -6.61 6.54 12.22
N ILE A 192 -6.84 5.90 11.08
CA ILE A 192 -5.76 5.35 10.25
C ILE A 192 -5.01 6.52 9.61
N LYS A 193 -3.70 6.59 9.85
CA LYS A 193 -2.81 7.64 9.34
C LYS A 193 -2.18 7.25 8.02
N SER A 194 -1.91 5.95 7.82
CA SER A 194 -1.22 5.46 6.63
C SER A 194 -1.97 4.30 5.99
N LEU A 195 -2.21 4.42 4.69
CA LEU A 195 -2.85 3.41 3.88
C LEU A 195 -1.99 3.11 2.65
N ARG A 196 -1.69 1.84 2.44
CA ARG A 196 -1.09 1.34 1.20
C ARG A 196 -1.94 0.23 0.64
N MET A 197 -2.25 0.28 -0.64
CA MET A 197 -2.95 -0.78 -1.34
C MET A 197 -2.68 -0.69 -2.82
N ASP A 198 -2.79 -1.78 -3.58
CA ASP A 198 -2.47 -1.71 -5.01
C ASP A 198 -3.55 -1.03 -5.84
N PHE A 199 -4.80 -1.08 -5.40
CA PHE A 199 -5.95 -0.56 -6.14
C PHE A 199 -7.05 -0.05 -5.21
N ALA A 200 -7.66 1.08 -5.55
CA ALA A 200 -8.92 1.52 -4.95
C ALA A 200 -9.86 2.17 -5.97
N ASN A 201 -11.15 1.97 -5.72
CA ASN A 201 -12.27 2.57 -6.42
C ASN A 201 -13.25 3.21 -5.41
N ALA A 202 -14.39 3.70 -5.88
CA ALA A 202 -15.44 4.27 -5.01
C ALA A 202 -15.93 3.28 -3.93
N ASP A 203 -16.12 2.00 -4.26
CA ASP A 203 -16.57 0.98 -3.31
C ASP A 203 -15.52 0.76 -2.21
N THR A 204 -14.24 0.76 -2.58
CA THR A 204 -13.11 0.66 -1.64
C THR A 204 -13.14 1.84 -0.68
N LEU A 205 -13.32 3.06 -1.19
CA LEU A 205 -13.38 4.27 -0.37
C LEU A 205 -14.59 4.27 0.57
N THR A 206 -15.74 3.76 0.10
CA THR A 206 -16.95 3.57 0.89
C THR A 206 -16.74 2.58 2.02
N ASP A 207 -16.13 1.42 1.73
CA ASP A 207 -15.82 0.41 2.75
C ASP A 207 -14.83 0.95 3.79
N LEU A 208 -13.77 1.64 3.36
CA LEU A 208 -12.81 2.28 4.27
C LEU A 208 -13.52 3.32 5.16
N GLY A 209 -14.37 4.18 4.59
CA GLY A 209 -15.13 5.18 5.33
C GLY A 209 -16.09 4.61 6.37
N SER A 210 -16.49 3.33 6.25
CA SER A 210 -17.33 2.66 7.25
C SER A 210 -16.63 2.42 8.59
N TYR A 211 -15.28 2.39 8.60
CA TYR A 211 -14.50 2.09 9.81
C TYR A 211 -13.26 2.97 10.01
N MET A 212 -13.00 3.91 9.10
CA MET A 212 -11.88 4.84 9.17
C MET A 212 -12.39 6.28 9.20
N ASP A 213 -11.73 7.11 9.99
CA ASP A 213 -11.85 8.56 9.86
C ASP A 213 -10.92 9.04 8.75
N LEU A 214 -11.41 9.05 7.50
CA LEU A 214 -10.61 9.38 6.31
C LEU A 214 -10.02 10.78 6.35
N GLY A 215 -10.64 11.71 7.08
CA GLY A 215 -10.11 13.05 7.33
C GLY A 215 -8.80 13.06 8.13
N GLN A 216 -8.42 11.95 8.79
CA GLN A 216 -7.15 11.80 9.52
C GLN A 216 -6.06 11.10 8.70
N LEU A 217 -6.36 10.64 7.49
CA LEU A 217 -5.41 9.94 6.64
C LEU A 217 -4.33 10.92 6.16
N THR A 218 -3.08 10.70 6.56
CA THR A 218 -1.94 11.56 6.20
C THR A 218 -1.09 10.98 5.08
N SER A 219 -1.15 9.67 4.85
CA SER A 219 -0.34 8.97 3.87
C SER A 219 -1.17 7.96 3.08
N LEU A 220 -1.17 8.11 1.76
CA LEU A 220 -1.79 7.18 0.80
C LEU A 220 -0.73 6.75 -0.23
N GLY A 221 -0.39 5.46 -0.30
CA GLY A 221 0.79 5.02 -1.06
C GLY A 221 0.67 3.72 -1.86
N ASN A 222 1.52 3.60 -2.88
CA ASN A 222 1.61 2.48 -3.84
C ASN A 222 0.27 2.10 -4.50
N ILE A 223 -0.59 3.08 -4.76
CA ILE A 223 -1.99 2.83 -5.14
C ILE A 223 -2.33 3.17 -6.59
N VAL A 224 -3.11 2.32 -7.24
CA VAL A 224 -3.81 2.64 -8.49
C VAL A 224 -5.21 3.12 -8.14
N LEU A 225 -5.55 4.35 -8.49
CA LEU A 225 -6.86 4.94 -8.19
C LEU A 225 -7.74 4.93 -9.44
N ALA A 226 -8.94 4.37 -9.32
CA ALA A 226 -9.94 4.40 -10.38
C ALA A 226 -10.61 5.79 -10.47
N ARG A 227 -11.11 6.15 -11.65
CA ARG A 227 -11.78 7.43 -11.88
C ARG A 227 -12.90 7.73 -10.87
N ASN A 228 -13.72 6.73 -10.53
CA ASN A 228 -14.84 6.92 -9.59
C ASN A 228 -14.38 7.17 -8.14
N PHE A 229 -13.15 6.80 -7.78
CA PHE A 229 -12.55 7.19 -6.50
C PHE A 229 -12.43 8.71 -6.41
N PHE A 230 -11.90 9.36 -7.46
CA PHE A 230 -11.68 10.80 -7.48
C PHE A 230 -12.99 11.59 -7.37
N HIS A 231 -14.03 11.16 -8.10
CA HIS A 231 -15.35 11.81 -8.03
C HIS A 231 -15.92 11.73 -6.62
N LEU A 232 -15.96 10.53 -6.03
CA LEU A 232 -16.50 10.35 -4.68
C LEU A 232 -15.72 11.17 -3.62
N ALA A 233 -14.40 11.20 -3.71
CA ALA A 233 -13.55 11.94 -2.78
C ALA A 233 -13.71 13.47 -2.85
N VAL A 234 -14.29 14.00 -3.92
CA VAL A 234 -14.56 15.44 -4.09
C VAL A 234 -16.02 15.80 -3.84
N GLU A 235 -16.95 14.98 -4.34
CA GLU A 235 -18.38 15.28 -4.28
C GLU A 235 -18.96 15.09 -2.87
N ASP A 236 -18.40 14.18 -2.07
CA ASP A 236 -18.89 13.86 -0.72
C ASP A 236 -17.82 14.18 0.35
N GLN A 237 -18.16 15.12 1.24
CA GLN A 237 -17.29 15.59 2.32
C GLN A 237 -16.89 14.48 3.29
N THR A 238 -17.66 13.40 3.38
CA THR A 238 -17.36 12.23 4.22
C THR A 238 -16.08 11.53 3.77
N TYR A 239 -15.77 11.59 2.47
CA TYR A 239 -14.64 10.89 1.86
C TYR A 239 -13.47 11.81 1.50
N LYS A 240 -13.54 13.09 1.87
CA LYS A 240 -12.47 14.06 1.62
C LYS A 240 -11.22 13.73 2.43
N LEU A 241 -10.06 13.81 1.78
CA LEU A 241 -8.75 13.46 2.36
C LEU A 241 -7.99 14.73 2.78
N SER A 242 -8.63 15.55 3.62
CA SER A 242 -8.14 16.90 3.97
C SER A 242 -6.82 16.93 4.72
N SER A 243 -6.45 15.86 5.44
CA SER A 243 -5.17 15.76 6.14
C SER A 243 -4.07 15.06 5.34
N LEU A 244 -4.34 14.71 4.08
CA LEU A 244 -3.38 13.99 3.26
C LEU A 244 -2.15 14.86 3.00
N LYS A 245 -0.98 14.34 3.38
CA LYS A 245 0.33 14.98 3.24
C LYS A 245 1.22 14.22 2.28
N HIS A 246 1.09 12.90 2.24
CA HIS A 246 1.92 12.03 1.42
C HIS A 246 1.04 11.24 0.46
N LEU A 247 1.29 11.40 -0.83
CA LEU A 247 0.56 10.73 -1.89
C LEU A 247 1.55 10.02 -2.82
N ASP A 248 1.47 8.70 -2.91
CA ASP A 248 2.24 7.88 -3.84
C ASP A 248 1.30 6.99 -4.64
N LEU A 249 1.10 7.31 -5.92
CA LEU A 249 0.10 6.63 -6.74
C LEU A 249 0.63 6.27 -8.14
N LYS A 250 -0.11 5.40 -8.81
CA LYS A 250 0.09 5.02 -10.20
C LYS A 250 -1.18 5.39 -10.97
N LEU A 251 -1.09 6.27 -11.95
CA LEU A 251 -2.20 6.53 -12.87
C LEU A 251 -2.07 5.60 -14.07
N THR A 252 -2.99 4.65 -14.14
CA THR A 252 -3.17 3.79 -15.31
C THR A 252 -4.29 4.38 -16.17
N PRO A 253 -4.08 4.54 -17.49
CA PRO A 253 -5.17 4.91 -18.37
C PRO A 253 -6.22 3.79 -18.35
N GLY A 254 -7.47 4.12 -18.01
CA GLY A 254 -8.59 3.20 -18.20
C GLY A 254 -8.62 2.70 -19.64
N GLY A 255 -9.14 1.49 -19.88
CA GLY A 255 -8.93 0.69 -21.10
C GLY A 255 -9.21 1.33 -22.46
N SER A 256 -9.76 2.56 -22.52
CA SER A 256 -9.84 3.35 -23.74
C SER A 256 -9.04 4.66 -23.66
N SER A 257 -8.41 5.02 -24.77
CA SER A 257 -7.72 6.31 -24.92
C SER A 257 -8.64 7.53 -24.74
N ARG A 258 -9.97 7.35 -24.79
CA ARG A 258 -10.95 8.43 -24.63
C ARG A 258 -11.20 8.78 -23.16
N ASP A 259 -11.03 7.82 -22.26
CA ASP A 259 -11.30 8.00 -20.82
C ASP A 259 -10.19 8.79 -20.11
N TYR A 260 -9.04 8.98 -20.77
CA TYR A 260 -7.90 9.65 -20.18
C TYR A 260 -8.20 11.10 -19.79
N ALA A 261 -8.75 11.90 -20.71
CA ALA A 261 -9.03 13.32 -20.43
C ALA A 261 -10.00 13.50 -19.25
N VAL A 262 -10.95 12.57 -19.12
CA VAL A 262 -11.91 12.60 -18.01
C VAL A 262 -11.29 12.14 -16.70
N THR A 263 -10.40 11.16 -16.75
CA THR A 263 -9.64 10.69 -15.56
C THR A 263 -8.65 11.76 -15.10
N GLU A 264 -7.97 12.41 -16.04
CA GLU A 264 -7.07 13.54 -15.80
C GLU A 264 -7.81 14.70 -15.13
N SER A 265 -8.95 15.13 -15.70
CA SER A 265 -9.76 16.19 -15.11
C SER A 265 -10.24 15.84 -13.70
N ALA A 266 -10.73 14.60 -13.50
CA ALA A 266 -11.15 14.13 -12.18
C ALA A 266 -9.99 14.09 -11.17
N PHE A 267 -8.81 13.65 -11.61
CA PHE A 267 -7.61 13.61 -10.77
C PHE A 267 -7.13 15.02 -10.39
N THR A 268 -7.10 15.95 -11.33
CA THR A 268 -6.80 17.36 -11.07
C THR A 268 -7.79 17.93 -10.04
N HIS A 269 -9.09 17.68 -10.21
CA HIS A 269 -10.09 18.14 -9.25
C HIS A 269 -9.88 17.54 -7.86
N PHE A 270 -9.52 16.26 -7.79
CA PHE A 270 -9.17 15.59 -6.54
C PHE A 270 -7.95 16.20 -5.85
N LEU A 271 -6.92 16.60 -6.59
CA LEU A 271 -5.75 17.28 -6.01
C LEU A 271 -6.13 18.64 -5.42
N VAL A 272 -6.96 19.41 -6.11
CA VAL A 272 -7.37 20.76 -5.69
C VAL A 272 -8.34 20.73 -4.52
N GLU A 273 -9.42 19.95 -4.65
CA GLU A 273 -10.57 20.00 -3.75
C GLU A 273 -10.61 18.82 -2.76
N GLY A 274 -10.02 17.68 -3.12
CA GLY A 274 -10.07 16.45 -2.33
C GLY A 274 -8.91 16.27 -1.36
N CYS A 275 -7.76 16.91 -1.61
CA CYS A 275 -6.54 16.75 -0.83
C CYS A 275 -6.22 17.97 0.05
N GLY A 276 -5.49 17.72 1.14
CA GLY A 276 -4.82 18.77 1.90
C GLY A 276 -3.56 19.31 1.20
N ALA A 277 -2.80 20.12 1.94
CA ALA A 277 -1.48 20.57 1.50
C ALA A 277 -0.48 19.40 1.50
N LEU A 278 -0.17 18.88 0.31
CA LEU A 278 0.76 17.77 0.14
C LEU A 278 2.20 18.20 0.46
N GLU A 279 2.88 17.43 1.30
CA GLU A 279 4.30 17.55 1.64
C GLU A 279 5.16 16.60 0.78
N ALA A 280 4.60 15.47 0.34
CA ALA A 280 5.27 14.54 -0.55
C ALA A 280 4.29 14.00 -1.60
N PHE A 281 4.70 14.08 -2.87
CA PHE A 281 3.94 13.58 -4.00
C PHE A 281 4.83 12.71 -4.89
N SER A 282 4.38 11.48 -5.13
CA SER A 282 5.00 10.51 -6.01
C SER A 282 3.94 10.00 -6.97
N ILE A 283 4.23 10.10 -8.27
CA ILE A 283 3.32 9.63 -9.30
C ILE A 283 4.08 8.77 -10.32
N VAL A 284 3.52 7.61 -10.62
CA VAL A 284 3.91 6.80 -11.77
C VAL A 284 2.87 6.98 -12.86
N LEU A 285 3.31 7.46 -14.02
CA LEU A 285 2.45 7.62 -15.19
C LEU A 285 2.77 6.52 -16.20
N GLU A 286 1.74 5.77 -16.59
CA GLU A 286 1.84 4.71 -17.62
C GLU A 286 1.27 5.17 -18.97
N THR A 287 1.46 6.44 -19.31
CA THR A 287 0.86 7.08 -20.49
C THR A 287 1.88 7.88 -21.26
N SER A 288 1.78 7.86 -22.60
CA SER A 288 2.58 8.71 -23.49
C SER A 288 2.02 10.12 -23.68
N ARG A 289 0.93 10.46 -23.00
CA ARG A 289 0.21 11.74 -23.17
C ARG A 289 0.88 12.90 -22.43
N PRO A 290 0.65 14.15 -22.87
CA PRO A 290 1.20 15.34 -22.24
C PRO A 290 0.73 15.49 -20.79
N TRP A 291 1.59 16.06 -19.95
CA TRP A 291 1.44 16.17 -18.50
C TRP A 291 1.00 17.54 -18.01
N GLY A 292 0.88 18.49 -18.94
CA GLY A 292 0.70 19.92 -18.66
C GLY A 292 -0.36 20.19 -17.59
N PRO A 293 -1.61 19.68 -17.73
CA PRO A 293 -2.66 19.98 -16.76
C PRO A 293 -2.38 19.43 -15.36
N ILE A 294 -1.95 18.17 -15.26
CA ILE A 294 -1.64 17.54 -13.96
C ILE A 294 -0.48 18.26 -13.26
N LEU A 295 0.62 18.51 -13.98
CA LEU A 295 1.78 19.20 -13.41
C LEU A 295 1.45 20.64 -13.02
N SER A 296 0.73 21.36 -13.87
CA SER A 296 0.30 22.73 -13.57
C SER A 296 -0.55 22.74 -12.31
N THR A 297 -1.48 21.79 -12.17
CA THR A 297 -2.30 21.64 -10.96
C THR A 297 -1.43 21.43 -9.73
N ILE A 298 -0.51 20.47 -9.75
CA ILE A 298 0.37 20.15 -8.62
C ILE A 298 1.19 21.38 -8.22
N LEU A 299 1.77 22.06 -9.21
CA LEU A 299 2.64 23.20 -8.96
C LEU A 299 1.85 24.40 -8.42
N LEU A 300 0.68 24.68 -8.99
CA LEU A 300 -0.16 25.81 -8.57
C LEU A 300 -0.77 25.59 -7.17
N HIS A 301 -1.19 24.37 -6.84
CA HIS A 301 -1.94 24.09 -5.61
C HIS A 301 -1.10 23.51 -4.46
N HIS A 302 0.01 22.82 -4.76
CA HIS A 302 0.84 22.18 -3.74
C HIS A 302 2.31 22.62 -3.76
N GLY A 303 2.77 23.33 -4.79
CA GLY A 303 4.18 23.66 -5.01
C GLY A 303 4.82 24.68 -4.07
N PHE A 304 4.07 25.24 -3.09
CA PHE A 304 4.52 26.38 -2.28
C PHE A 304 4.30 26.24 -0.77
N SER A 305 3.97 25.05 -0.27
CA SER A 305 4.04 24.87 1.18
C SER A 305 5.49 25.07 1.62
N SER A 306 5.72 25.96 2.59
CA SER A 306 7.06 26.32 3.11
C SER A 306 7.80 25.14 3.77
N SER A 307 7.15 23.99 3.88
CA SER A 307 7.72 22.71 4.30
C SER A 307 8.18 21.92 3.08
N THR A 308 9.45 21.50 3.10
CA THR A 308 10.18 20.73 2.08
C THR A 308 9.28 19.78 1.28
N SER A 309 8.92 20.17 0.05
CA SER A 309 8.04 19.40 -0.81
C SER A 309 8.85 18.39 -1.63
N TYR A 310 8.56 17.10 -1.49
CA TYR A 310 9.18 16.03 -2.30
C TYR A 310 8.30 15.73 -3.51
N LEU A 311 8.77 16.05 -4.71
CA LEU A 311 8.11 15.68 -5.97
C LEU A 311 8.92 14.58 -6.68
N SER A 312 8.33 13.39 -6.79
CA SER A 312 8.86 12.28 -7.58
C SER A 312 7.93 11.94 -8.72
N ILE A 313 8.38 12.14 -9.94
CA ILE A 313 7.65 11.70 -11.13
C ILE A 313 8.44 10.55 -11.75
N LYS A 314 7.78 9.41 -11.90
CA LYS A 314 8.34 8.22 -12.51
C LYS A 314 7.58 7.91 -13.79
N TRP A 315 8.35 7.63 -14.83
CA TRP A 315 7.81 7.19 -16.10
C TRP A 315 8.00 5.68 -16.26
N ASN A 316 6.92 4.94 -16.55
CA ASN A 316 7.02 3.52 -16.93
C ASN A 316 6.80 3.37 -18.45
N HIS A 317 7.87 3.05 -19.19
CA HIS A 317 7.78 2.78 -20.62
C HIS A 317 7.42 1.30 -20.83
N THR A 318 6.12 1.01 -20.96
CA THR A 318 5.66 -0.36 -21.22
C THR A 318 5.76 -0.75 -22.70
N ARG A 319 5.85 0.21 -23.64
CA ARG A 319 6.09 -0.10 -25.06
C ARG A 319 7.58 -0.33 -25.32
N LYS A 320 7.95 -1.61 -25.49
CA LYS A 320 9.26 -2.02 -26.01
C LYS A 320 9.60 -1.23 -27.29
N GLY A 321 10.63 -0.38 -27.23
CA GLY A 321 11.23 0.26 -28.41
C GLY A 321 11.20 1.79 -28.44
N VAL A 322 10.41 2.48 -27.63
CA VAL A 322 10.38 3.96 -27.60
C VAL A 322 10.95 4.46 -26.28
N LYS A 323 12.25 4.79 -26.27
CA LYS A 323 12.88 5.47 -25.13
C LYS A 323 12.56 6.96 -25.22
N ARG A 324 11.54 7.43 -24.50
CA ARG A 324 11.41 8.88 -24.25
C ARG A 324 12.30 9.21 -23.05
N ALA A 325 13.48 9.78 -23.32
CA ALA A 325 14.51 9.99 -22.30
C ALA A 325 14.37 11.33 -21.56
N LEU A 326 13.67 12.30 -22.14
CA LEU A 326 13.58 13.68 -21.65
C LEU A 326 12.17 14.24 -21.92
N LEU A 327 11.69 15.12 -21.04
CA LEU A 327 10.61 16.06 -21.37
C LEU A 327 11.04 16.82 -22.62
N THR A 328 10.16 16.95 -23.62
CA THR A 328 10.52 17.76 -24.79
C THR A 328 10.62 19.23 -24.39
N LEU A 329 11.44 20.00 -25.11
CA LEU A 329 11.52 21.44 -24.88
C LEU A 329 10.12 22.07 -25.00
N ASP A 330 9.29 21.60 -25.93
CA ASP A 330 7.91 22.05 -26.08
C ASP A 330 7.04 21.75 -24.85
N GLU A 331 7.18 20.57 -24.23
CA GLU A 331 6.48 20.23 -22.97
C GLU A 331 6.95 21.14 -21.81
N VAL A 332 8.22 21.53 -21.81
CA VAL A 332 8.80 22.51 -20.87
C VAL A 332 8.39 23.96 -21.21
N SER A 333 8.14 24.26 -22.48
CA SER A 333 7.83 25.60 -22.99
C SER A 333 6.33 25.94 -22.91
N GLU A 334 5.45 24.97 -23.21
CA GLU A 334 4.02 25.05 -22.92
C GLU A 334 3.77 25.17 -21.41
N SER A 335 4.73 24.67 -20.63
CA SER A 335 4.86 24.88 -19.21
C SER A 335 5.45 26.26 -18.85
N LEU A 336 5.23 27.31 -19.65
CA LEU A 336 5.51 28.70 -19.25
C LEU A 336 4.84 29.04 -17.91
N ILE A 337 3.66 28.44 -17.66
CA ILE A 337 2.96 28.47 -16.37
C ILE A 337 3.81 27.85 -15.25
N ILE A 338 4.57 26.77 -15.52
CA ILE A 338 5.49 26.16 -14.55
C ILE A 338 6.67 27.09 -14.26
N VAL A 339 7.21 27.76 -15.28
CA VAL A 339 8.30 28.74 -15.10
C VAL A 339 7.81 29.97 -14.32
N GLN A 340 6.59 30.43 -14.59
CA GLN A 340 5.97 31.56 -13.88
C GLN A 340 5.58 31.19 -12.44
N ALA A 341 5.01 30.01 -12.23
CA ALA A 341 4.67 29.53 -10.90
C ALA A 341 5.94 29.25 -10.09
N CYS A 342 6.93 28.58 -10.68
CA CYS A 342 8.16 28.20 -10.00
C CYS A 342 9.39 28.67 -10.80
N PRO A 343 9.87 29.91 -10.56
CA PRO A 343 11.07 30.44 -11.20
C PRO A 343 12.31 29.54 -10.99
N ILE A 344 12.38 28.85 -9.84
CA ILE A 344 13.45 27.90 -9.52
C ILE A 344 13.44 26.69 -10.47
N LEU A 345 12.25 26.16 -10.81
CA LEU A 345 12.11 25.11 -11.82
C LEU A 345 12.50 25.63 -13.19
N GLY A 346 12.13 26.86 -13.54
CA GLY A 346 12.60 27.53 -14.75
C GLY A 346 14.14 27.59 -14.82
N LEU A 347 14.81 27.94 -13.72
CA LEU A 347 16.27 27.96 -13.64
C LEU A 347 16.88 26.55 -13.72
N ILE A 348 16.24 25.52 -13.16
CA ILE A 348 16.72 24.13 -13.27
C ILE A 348 16.58 23.62 -14.71
N LEU A 349 15.43 23.87 -15.34
CA LEU A 349 15.12 23.41 -16.69
C LEU A 349 15.96 24.13 -17.76
N THR A 350 16.34 25.39 -17.51
CA THR A 350 17.25 26.16 -18.37
C THR A 350 18.74 25.93 -18.06
N GLY A 351 19.06 25.09 -17.06
CA GLY A 351 20.45 24.79 -16.67
C GLY A 351 21.17 25.91 -15.91
N GLN A 352 20.43 26.90 -15.39
CA GLN A 352 20.96 28.07 -14.68
C GLN A 352 20.95 27.93 -13.14
N SER A 353 20.36 26.86 -12.60
CA SER A 353 20.27 26.64 -11.14
C SER A 353 21.54 26.03 -10.53
N ARG A 354 21.96 26.55 -9.36
CA ARG A 354 23.03 25.99 -8.50
C ARG A 354 22.53 24.94 -7.48
N GLY A 355 21.25 24.57 -7.51
CA GLY A 355 20.65 23.60 -6.60
C GLY A 355 21.05 22.15 -6.89
N LYS A 356 21.00 21.27 -5.87
CA LYS A 356 21.28 19.83 -6.02
C LYS A 356 20.07 19.09 -6.61
N THR A 357 19.85 19.23 -7.91
CA THR A 357 18.91 18.34 -8.64
C THR A 357 19.63 17.03 -8.96
N LYS A 358 19.16 15.90 -8.42
CA LYS A 358 19.65 14.58 -8.79
C LYS A 358 18.68 13.95 -9.79
N VAL A 359 19.08 13.92 -11.05
CA VAL A 359 18.42 13.11 -12.07
C VAL A 359 19.00 11.70 -12.00
N HIS A 360 18.16 10.72 -11.66
CA HIS A 360 18.55 9.32 -11.70
C HIS A 360 17.88 8.67 -12.91
N THR A 361 18.69 8.28 -13.89
CA THR A 361 18.27 7.47 -15.03
C THR A 361 18.62 6.01 -14.76
N THR A 362 17.63 5.13 -14.90
CA THR A 362 17.87 3.68 -14.97
C THR A 362 17.36 3.17 -16.31
N PRO A 363 17.76 1.96 -16.77
CA PRO A 363 17.33 1.44 -18.06
C PRO A 363 15.80 1.33 -18.23
N SER A 364 15.05 1.28 -17.12
CA SER A 364 13.60 1.02 -17.11
C SER A 364 12.74 2.25 -16.77
N TYR A 365 13.31 3.31 -16.18
CA TYR A 365 12.57 4.52 -15.81
C TYR A 365 13.48 5.75 -15.69
N VAL A 366 12.89 6.92 -15.94
CA VAL A 366 13.47 8.22 -15.58
C VAL A 366 12.81 8.66 -14.28
N SER A 367 13.62 8.95 -13.26
CA SER A 367 13.16 9.50 -11.99
C SER A 367 13.66 10.93 -11.87
N PHE A 368 12.73 11.88 -11.87
CA PHE A 368 13.01 13.25 -11.45
C PHE A 368 12.73 13.34 -9.95
N ARG A 369 13.74 13.72 -9.18
CA ARG A 369 13.58 14.08 -7.77
C ARG A 369 13.88 15.55 -7.64
N ILE A 370 12.83 16.34 -7.43
CA ILE A 370 12.96 17.76 -7.17
C ILE A 370 12.89 17.91 -5.66
N PHE A 371 13.98 18.41 -5.07
CA PHE A 371 14.03 18.82 -3.66
C PHE A 371 13.87 20.33 -3.64
N VAL A 372 12.72 20.81 -3.17
CA VAL A 372 12.50 22.25 -2.92
C VAL A 372 12.86 22.49 -1.46
N ASN A 373 13.97 23.21 -1.22
CA ASN A 373 14.43 23.61 0.10
C ASN A 373 14.08 25.06 0.38
#